data_AF-A0A8T8HYP8-F1
#
_entry.id   AF-A0A8T8HYP8-F1
#
_cell.length_a   1.000
_cell.length_b   1.000
_cell.length_c   1.000
_cell.angle_alpha   90.00
_cell.angle_beta   90.00
_cell.angle_gamma   90.00
#
_symmetry.space_group_name_H-M   'P 1'
#
loop_
_entity.id
_entity.type
_entity.pdbx_description
1 polymer ?
#
loop_
_entity_poly.entity_id
_entity_poly.type
_entity_poly.pdbx_seq_one_letter_code
_entity_poly.pdbx_strand_id
1 'polypeptide(L)'
;MADTSKEREAALKDAAEQAVRRQRLTALLETGGEVGLDHFAGLAADAVSVLMRTIEVALTRLDPVTGLGRAYADSANLQVLVRIGVPGRVVRVRFSDGVLTTPDVRVRVIPSADVGTGPDTERKG
;
A
#
# COMPACT_ATOMS: atom_id res chain seq x y z
N MET A 1 34.96 6.71 -26.24
CA MET A 1 33.57 6.22 -26.21
C MET A 1 33.52 5.21 -25.07
N ALA A 2 33.15 5.68 -23.88
CA ALA A 2 33.19 4.88 -22.66
C ALA A 2 31.85 4.14 -22.47
N ASP A 3 31.97 2.82 -22.32
CA ASP A 3 31.20 1.91 -21.45
C ASP A 3 29.66 1.94 -21.43
N THR A 4 29.00 2.08 -22.58
CA THR A 4 27.54 1.84 -22.69
C THR A 4 27.11 0.46 -22.17
N SER A 5 28.00 -0.54 -22.22
CA SER A 5 27.76 -1.87 -21.66
C SER A 5 27.74 -1.90 -20.14
N LYS A 6 28.66 -1.19 -19.46
CA LYS A 6 28.65 -1.15 -17.98
C LYS A 6 27.47 -0.35 -17.44
N GLU A 7 27.07 0.72 -18.12
CA GLU A 7 25.86 1.47 -17.77
C GLU A 7 24.61 0.61 -17.92
N ARG A 8 24.53 -0.21 -18.96
CA ARG A 8 23.42 -1.16 -19.18
C ARG A 8 23.40 -2.28 -18.14
N GLU A 9 24.54 -2.84 -17.77
CA GLU A 9 24.66 -3.86 -16.73
C GLU A 9 24.28 -3.30 -15.34
N ALA A 10 24.70 -2.07 -15.01
CA ALA A 10 24.31 -1.40 -13.78
C ALA A 10 22.80 -1.14 -13.72
N ALA A 11 22.20 -0.66 -14.82
CA ALA A 11 20.76 -0.42 -14.91
C ALA A 11 19.94 -1.72 -14.77
N LEU A 12 20.41 -2.83 -15.36
CA LEU A 12 19.77 -4.14 -15.22
C LEU A 12 19.85 -4.68 -13.79
N LYS A 13 20.99 -4.50 -13.13
CA LYS A 13 21.19 -4.92 -11.74
C LYS A 13 20.33 -4.11 -10.78
N ASP A 14 20.28 -2.78 -10.94
CA ASP A 14 19.41 -1.90 -10.16
C ASP A 14 17.93 -2.26 -10.37
N ALA A 15 17.50 -2.49 -11.60
CA ALA A 15 16.13 -2.92 -11.90
C ALA A 15 15.77 -4.26 -11.22
N ALA A 16 16.71 -5.22 -11.19
CA ALA A 16 16.52 -6.51 -10.52
C ALA A 16 16.45 -6.36 -8.99
N GLU A 17 17.31 -5.55 -8.39
CA GLU A 17 17.29 -5.26 -6.94
C GLU A 17 16.00 -4.57 -6.53
N GLN A 18 15.53 -3.60 -7.33
CA GLN A 18 14.23 -2.97 -7.11
C GLN A 18 13.07 -3.96 -7.25
N ALA A 19 13.13 -4.91 -8.20
CA ALA A 19 12.11 -5.93 -8.37
C ALA A 19 12.02 -6.86 -7.15
N VAL A 20 13.17 -7.31 -6.63
CA VAL A 20 13.24 -8.13 -5.40
C VAL A 20 12.72 -7.35 -4.19
N ARG A 21 13.09 -6.06 -4.07
CA ARG A 21 12.59 -5.20 -2.98
C ARG A 21 11.07 -5.05 -3.04
N ARG A 22 10.51 -4.81 -4.23
CA ARG A 22 9.05 -4.74 -4.44
C ARG A 22 8.36 -6.03 -4.01
N GLN A 23 8.83 -7.19 -4.49
CA GLN A 23 8.23 -8.49 -4.15
C GLN A 23 8.23 -8.76 -2.64
N ARG A 24 9.33 -8.42 -1.94
CA ARG A 24 9.41 -8.57 -0.49
C ARG A 24 8.41 -7.67 0.23
N LEU A 25 8.29 -6.40 -0.18
CA LEU A 25 7.31 -5.47 0.38
C LEU A 25 5.88 -5.93 0.13
N THR A 26 5.58 -6.42 -1.08
CA THR A 26 4.26 -6.99 -1.42
C THR A 26 3.90 -8.13 -0.48
N ALA A 27 4.78 -9.13 -0.32
CA ALA A 27 4.51 -10.29 0.52
C ALA A 27 4.39 -9.95 2.02
N LEU A 28 5.06 -8.89 2.49
CA LEU A 28 4.99 -8.44 3.89
C LEU A 28 3.74 -7.62 4.19
N LEU A 29 3.21 -6.91 3.20
CA LEU A 29 2.12 -5.96 3.37
C LEU A 29 0.77 -6.52 2.93
N GLU A 30 0.74 -7.53 2.07
CA GLU A 30 -0.49 -8.19 1.62
C GLU A 30 -1.31 -8.69 2.80
N THR A 31 -2.62 -8.42 2.76
CA THR A 31 -3.56 -8.92 3.75
C THR A 31 -4.62 -9.77 3.08
N GLY A 32 -4.86 -10.97 3.61
CA GLY A 32 -5.93 -11.85 3.12
C GLY A 32 -7.35 -11.29 3.31
N GLY A 33 -7.49 -10.16 4.00
CA GLY A 33 -8.75 -9.49 4.25
C GLY A 33 -8.56 -8.10 4.87
N GLU A 34 -9.64 -7.53 5.38
CA GLU A 34 -9.61 -6.25 6.09
C GLU A 34 -9.05 -6.42 7.50
N VAL A 35 -7.97 -5.70 7.79
CA VAL A 35 -7.30 -5.71 9.09
C VAL A 35 -7.30 -4.32 9.72
N GLY A 36 -7.13 -4.24 11.03
CA GLY A 36 -6.88 -2.96 11.70
C GLY A 36 -5.42 -2.52 11.50
N LEU A 37 -5.15 -1.24 11.73
CA LEU A 37 -3.78 -0.70 11.66
C LEU A 37 -2.78 -1.41 12.60
N ASP A 38 -3.25 -1.96 13.70
CA ASP A 38 -2.46 -2.76 14.64
C ASP A 38 -1.84 -4.01 14.01
N HIS A 39 -2.43 -4.56 12.95
CA HIS A 39 -1.86 -5.69 12.23
C HIS A 39 -0.49 -5.38 11.62
N PHE A 40 -0.23 -4.10 11.31
CA PHE A 40 1.04 -3.64 10.76
C PHE A 40 2.02 -3.20 11.85
N ALA A 41 1.68 -3.35 13.13
CA ALA A 41 2.59 -3.11 14.24
C ALA A 41 3.77 -4.09 14.17
N GLY A 42 4.99 -3.56 14.27
CA GLY A 42 6.22 -4.35 14.18
C GLY A 42 6.78 -4.54 12.78
N LEU A 43 6.13 -4.00 11.73
CA LEU A 43 6.75 -3.92 10.41
C LEU A 43 7.97 -2.99 10.41
N ALA A 44 8.87 -3.24 9.45
CA ALA A 44 10.04 -2.39 9.23
C ALA A 44 9.60 -0.95 8.90
N ALA A 45 10.33 0.04 9.43
CA ALA A 45 9.98 1.45 9.32
C ALA A 45 9.77 1.92 7.86
N ASP A 46 10.56 1.40 6.91
CA ASP A 46 10.43 1.68 5.48
C ASP A 46 9.08 1.21 4.92
N ALA A 47 8.65 -0.02 5.28
CA ALA A 47 7.37 -0.58 4.86
C ALA A 47 6.18 0.18 5.48
N VAL A 48 6.28 0.53 6.76
CA VAL A 48 5.27 1.34 7.46
C VAL A 48 5.13 2.72 6.80
N SER A 49 6.25 3.36 6.45
CA SER A 49 6.23 4.70 5.83
C SER A 49 5.51 4.69 4.48
N VAL A 50 5.77 3.68 3.64
CA VAL A 50 5.07 3.49 2.37
C VAL A 50 3.58 3.28 2.61
N LEU A 51 3.23 2.36 3.53
CA LEU A 51 1.84 2.05 3.84
C LEU A 51 1.08 3.27 4.36
N MET A 52 1.64 4.00 5.33
CA MET A 52 1.00 5.19 5.93
C MET A 52 0.74 6.25 4.87
N ARG A 53 1.73 6.54 4.03
CA ARG A 53 1.56 7.51 2.94
C ARG A 53 0.45 7.11 1.98
N THR A 54 0.35 5.83 1.63
CA THR A 54 -0.72 5.34 0.75
C THR A 54 -2.09 5.40 1.45
N ILE A 55 -2.17 5.09 2.75
CA ILE A 55 -3.40 5.21 3.54
C ILE A 55 -3.88 6.65 3.61
N GLU A 56 -2.98 7.62 3.83
CA GLU A 56 -3.32 9.05 3.81
C GLU A 56 -3.91 9.46 2.46
N VAL A 57 -3.31 9.01 1.35
CA VAL A 57 -3.85 9.24 0.00
C VAL A 57 -5.21 8.55 -0.18
N ALA A 58 -5.40 7.35 0.36
CA ALA A 58 -6.70 6.66 0.28
C ALA A 58 -7.79 7.40 1.06
N LEU A 59 -7.47 7.89 2.27
CA LEU A 59 -8.38 8.65 3.12
C LEU A 59 -8.76 10.01 2.51
N THR A 60 -7.83 10.68 1.81
CA THR A 60 -8.16 11.92 1.09
C THR A 60 -9.06 11.67 -0.14
N ARG A 61 -9.09 10.44 -0.64
CA ARG A 61 -9.95 9.98 -1.76
C ARG A 61 -11.14 9.15 -1.29
N LEU A 62 -11.52 9.31 -0.02
CA LEU A 62 -12.61 8.54 0.56
C LEU A 62 -13.93 8.91 -0.09
N ASP A 63 -14.61 7.89 -0.61
CA ASP A 63 -15.93 8.05 -1.20
C ASP A 63 -16.97 8.30 -0.09
N PRO A 64 -17.71 9.42 -0.12
CA PRO A 64 -18.63 9.78 0.96
C PRO A 64 -19.89 8.91 1.01
N VAL A 65 -20.21 8.18 -0.05
CA VAL A 65 -21.40 7.32 -0.12
C VAL A 65 -21.12 5.95 0.48
N THR A 66 -19.98 5.37 0.16
CA THR A 66 -19.58 4.01 0.55
C THR A 66 -18.64 3.99 1.75
N GLY A 67 -18.03 5.12 2.11
CA GLY A 67 -17.04 5.22 3.18
C GLY A 67 -15.71 4.54 2.86
N LEU A 68 -15.44 4.28 1.56
CA LEU A 68 -14.28 3.53 1.07
C LEU A 68 -13.31 4.47 0.34
N GLY A 69 -12.06 4.49 0.80
CA GLY A 69 -10.93 5.12 0.14
C GLY A 69 -10.03 4.08 -0.53
N ARG A 70 -9.41 4.45 -1.66
CA ARG A 70 -8.45 3.58 -2.35
C ARG A 70 -7.25 4.36 -2.87
N ALA A 71 -6.06 3.79 -2.73
CA ALA A 71 -4.84 4.37 -3.26
C ALA A 71 -3.84 3.28 -3.68
N TYR A 72 -2.92 3.66 -4.55
CA TYR A 72 -1.87 2.79 -5.07
C TYR A 72 -0.53 3.18 -4.45
N ALA A 73 0.26 2.18 -4.10
CA ALA A 73 1.64 2.34 -3.68
C ALA A 73 2.56 1.88 -4.83
N ASP A 74 2.90 2.79 -5.75
CA ASP A 74 3.82 2.49 -6.88
C ASP A 74 5.13 1.86 -6.43
N SER A 75 5.68 2.33 -5.30
CA SER A 75 6.95 1.82 -4.74
C SER A 75 6.89 0.37 -4.29
N ALA A 76 5.70 -0.18 -4.04
CA ALA A 76 5.50 -1.55 -3.56
C ALA A 76 4.62 -2.40 -4.48
N ASN A 77 4.12 -1.84 -5.59
CA ASN A 77 3.13 -2.47 -6.47
C ASN A 77 1.96 -3.08 -5.67
N LEU A 78 1.37 -2.24 -4.80
CA LEU A 78 0.25 -2.60 -3.94
C LEU A 78 -0.92 -1.65 -4.15
N GLN A 79 -2.13 -2.17 -4.02
CA GLN A 79 -3.33 -1.38 -3.82
C GLN A 79 -3.76 -1.47 -2.35
N VAL A 80 -4.02 -0.30 -1.76
CA VAL A 80 -4.52 -0.19 -0.39
C VAL A 80 -5.95 0.33 -0.44
N LEU A 81 -6.85 -0.47 0.13
CA LEU A 81 -8.23 -0.09 0.38
C LEU A 81 -8.37 0.27 1.85
N VAL A 82 -9.01 1.40 2.12
CA VAL A 82 -9.23 1.91 3.47
C VAL A 82 -10.72 2.13 3.66
N ARG A 83 -11.28 1.59 4.73
CA ARG A 83 -12.67 1.77 5.13
C ARG A 83 -12.74 2.34 6.52
N ILE A 84 -13.67 3.26 6.77
CA ILE A 84 -13.96 3.70 8.14
C ILE A 84 -14.57 2.51 8.89
N GLY A 85 -13.96 2.16 10.02
CA GLY A 85 -14.48 1.14 10.93
C GLY A 85 -15.59 1.71 11.79
N VAL A 86 -15.39 1.77 13.10
CA VAL A 86 -16.41 2.33 14.00
C VAL A 86 -16.35 3.87 13.95
N PRO A 87 -17.40 4.57 13.48
CA PRO A 87 -17.40 6.03 13.41
C PRO A 87 -17.24 6.64 14.81
N GLY A 88 -16.39 7.65 14.94
CA GLY A 88 -16.09 8.33 16.21
C GLY A 88 -15.16 7.54 17.14
N ARG A 89 -14.80 6.29 16.81
CA ARG A 89 -13.79 5.55 17.56
C ARG A 89 -12.40 5.96 17.10
N VAL A 90 -11.52 6.20 18.07
CA VAL A 90 -10.10 6.48 17.84
C VAL A 90 -9.29 5.30 18.38
N VAL A 91 -8.35 4.81 17.59
CA VAL A 91 -7.42 3.74 17.96
C VAL A 91 -6.02 4.31 18.14
N ARG A 92 -5.28 3.74 19.09
CA ARG A 92 -3.86 4.03 19.30
C ARG A 92 -3.08 2.80 18.88
N VAL A 93 -2.21 2.96 17.89
CA VAL A 93 -1.39 1.88 17.35
C VAL A 93 0.06 2.19 17.60
N ARG A 94 0.80 1.21 18.13
CA ARG A 94 2.22 1.37 18.43
C ARG A 94 3.04 0.87 17.25
N PHE A 95 3.72 1.81 16.60
CA PHE A 95 4.73 1.54 15.58
C PHE A 95 6.13 1.69 16.17
N SER A 96 7.12 1.22 15.41
CA SER A 96 8.53 1.33 15.77
C SER A 96 8.99 2.78 15.95
N ASP A 97 8.35 3.72 15.25
CA ASP A 97 8.65 5.16 15.29
C ASP A 97 7.84 5.93 16.36
N GLY A 98 6.84 5.31 16.99
CA GLY A 98 6.00 5.97 17.99
C GLY A 98 4.58 5.42 18.06
N VAL A 99 3.71 6.13 18.79
CA VAL A 99 2.29 5.77 18.90
C VAL A 99 1.47 6.67 17.98
N LEU A 100 0.80 6.08 16.99
CA LEU A 100 -0.12 6.77 16.10
C LEU A 100 -1.53 6.74 16.71
N THR A 101 -2.16 7.91 16.84
CA THR A 101 -3.55 8.05 17.25
C THR A 101 -4.38 8.47 16.04
N THR A 102 -5.34 7.64 15.63
CA THR A 102 -6.07 7.80 14.37
C THR A 102 -7.47 7.20 14.47
N PRO A 103 -8.45 7.62 13.64
CA PRO A 103 -9.76 6.97 13.60
C PRO A 103 -9.65 5.46 13.39
N ASP A 104 -10.64 4.71 13.89
CA ASP A 104 -10.75 3.28 13.63
C ASP A 104 -10.92 3.07 12.13
N VAL A 105 -9.84 2.68 11.46
CA VAL A 105 -9.81 2.40 10.02
C VAL A 105 -9.47 0.93 9.80
N ARG A 106 -10.14 0.35 8.81
CA ARG A 106 -9.89 -0.99 8.29
C ARG A 106 -9.12 -0.86 7.00
N VAL A 107 -8.02 -1.57 6.91
CA VAL A 107 -7.10 -1.53 5.80
C VAL A 107 -7.07 -2.91 5.17
N ARG A 108 -7.19 -2.97 3.86
CA ARG A 108 -6.95 -4.18 3.08
C ARG A 108 -5.88 -3.85 2.05
N VAL A 109 -4.84 -4.67 2.00
CA VAL A 109 -3.73 -4.50 1.07
C VAL A 109 -3.71 -5.69 0.14
N ILE A 110 -3.77 -5.41 -1.16
CA ILE A 110 -3.75 -6.44 -2.20
C ILE A 110 -2.64 -6.15 -3.21
N PRO A 111 -2.02 -7.19 -3.81
CA PRO A 111 -1.06 -7.00 -4.88
C PRO A 111 -1.72 -6.32 -6.06
N SER A 112 -1.05 -5.31 -6.59
CA SER A 112 -1.45 -4.63 -7.81
C SER A 112 -1.63 -5.56 -9.01
N ALA A 113 -0.81 -6.61 -9.09
CA ALA A 113 -0.90 -7.63 -10.14
C ALA A 113 -2.13 -8.53 -9.98
N ASP A 114 -2.68 -8.65 -8.77
CA ASP A 114 -3.90 -9.39 -8.46
C ASP A 114 -5.16 -8.53 -8.68
N VAL A 115 -4.99 -7.21 -8.86
CA VAL A 115 -6.03 -6.31 -9.38
C VAL A 115 -6.18 -6.48 -10.89
N GLY A 116 -6.25 -7.73 -11.35
CA GLY A 116 -6.71 -8.11 -12.67
C GLY A 116 -8.17 -8.54 -12.58
N THR A 117 -9.07 -7.81 -13.24
CA THR A 117 -10.47 -8.22 -13.51
C THR A 117 -11.51 -7.94 -12.40
N GLY A 118 -11.67 -6.69 -11.98
CA GLY A 118 -13.00 -6.20 -11.59
C GLY A 118 -13.71 -5.70 -12.84
N PRO A 119 -14.93 -6.16 -13.19
CA PRO A 119 -15.62 -5.70 -14.39
C PRO A 119 -16.08 -4.25 -14.21
N ASP A 120 -15.23 -3.30 -14.57
CA ASP A 120 -15.71 -2.01 -15.08
C ASP A 120 -16.01 -2.23 -16.57
N THR A 121 -17.09 -2.99 -16.83
CA THR A 121 -17.71 -2.97 -18.14
C THR A 121 -18.37 -1.61 -18.27
N GLU A 122 -17.60 -0.70 -18.86
CA GLU A 122 -18.06 0.32 -19.80
C GLU A 122 -19.56 0.57 -19.76
N ARG A 123 -19.98 1.58 -18.99
CA ARG A 123 -21.11 2.40 -19.43
C ARG A 123 -20.69 3.12 -20.72
N LYS A 124 -21.09 2.59 -21.88
CA LYS A 124 -21.31 3.38 -23.10
C LYS A 124 -22.36 2.70 -23.97
N GLY A 125 -23.42 3.43 -24.29
CA GLY A 125 -24.36 3.13 -25.38
C GLY A 125 -25.79 3.01 -24.91
#